data_AF-A0A8J7JEK9-F1
#
_entry.id   AF-A0A8J7JEK9-F1
#
_cell.length_a   1.000
_cell.length_b   1.000
_cell.length_c   1.000
_cell.angle_alpha   90.00
_cell.angle_beta   90.00
_cell.angle_gamma   90.00
#
_symmetry.space_group_name_H-M   'P 1'
#
loop_
_entity.id
_entity.type
_entity.pdbx_description
1 polymer ?
#
loop_
_entity_poly.entity_id
_entity_poly.type
_entity_poly.pdbx_seq_one_letter_code
_entity_poly.pdbx_strand_id
1 'polypeptide(L)'
;MKIITVTGYKGGCGKSMTAIHVATYLSRLGDVVLVDGDPNRTAIAWSDRSQLPFLVADERKAMKVVQGRDFIVIDTPARPDSSDLKELAALHN
;
A
#
# COMPACT_ATOMS: atom_id res chain seq x y z
N MET A 1 3.51 12.42 -8.47
CA MET A 1 3.22 11.62 -7.27
C MET A 1 1.70 11.50 -7.10
N LYS A 2 1.18 10.27 -7.17
CA LYS A 2 -0.21 9.93 -6.83
C LYS A 2 -0.22 8.90 -5.69
N ILE A 3 -1.17 9.00 -4.77
CA ILE A 3 -1.29 8.10 -3.62
C ILE A 3 -2.58 7.30 -3.77
N ILE A 4 -2.49 5.98 -3.61
CA ILE A 4 -3.61 5.06 -3.67
C ILE A 4 -3.62 4.24 -2.38
N THR A 5 -4.64 4.42 -1.56
CA THR A 5 -4.82 3.64 -0.33
C THR A 5 -5.81 2.51 -0.56
N VAL A 6 -5.40 1.28 -0.26
CA VAL A 6 -6.26 0.10 -0.27
C VAL A 6 -6.67 -0.21 1.17
N THR A 7 -7.92 0.09 1.51
CA THR A 7 -8.45 -0.06 2.87
C THR A 7 -9.75 -0.86 2.89
N GLY A 8 -10.09 -1.44 4.04
CA GLY A 8 -11.29 -2.25 4.20
C GLY A 8 -11.46 -2.80 5.62
N TYR A 9 -12.71 -2.95 6.03
CA TYR A 9 -13.05 -3.27 7.42
C TYR A 9 -12.78 -4.74 7.80
N LYS A 10 -12.93 -5.67 6.84
CA LYS A 10 -12.85 -7.11 7.10
C LYS A 10 -11.43 -7.64 6.85
N GLY A 11 -10.93 -8.48 7.77
CA GLY A 11 -9.75 -9.30 7.52
C GLY A 11 -10.03 -10.35 6.45
N GLY A 12 -9.08 -10.56 5.52
CA GLY A 12 -9.24 -11.55 4.45
C GLY A 12 -10.13 -11.13 3.29
N CYS A 13 -10.54 -9.86 3.16
CA CYS A 13 -11.30 -9.38 2.00
C CYS A 13 -10.44 -9.05 0.76
N GLY A 14 -9.15 -9.41 0.76
CA GLY A 14 -8.26 -9.24 -0.39
C GLY A 14 -7.57 -7.88 -0.52
N LYS A 15 -7.39 -7.11 0.58
CA LYS A 15 -6.70 -5.80 0.57
C LYS A 15 -5.26 -5.89 0.05
N SER A 16 -4.40 -6.64 0.73
CA SER A 16 -2.98 -6.80 0.33
C SER A 16 -2.83 -7.33 -1.10
N MET A 17 -3.70 -8.26 -1.51
CA MET A 17 -3.71 -8.77 -2.88
C MET A 17 -4.05 -7.68 -3.89
N THR A 18 -5.11 -6.92 -3.62
CA THR A 18 -5.49 -5.77 -4.44
C THR A 18 -4.34 -4.76 -4.52
N ALA A 19 -3.70 -4.44 -3.39
CA ALA A 19 -2.58 -3.51 -3.34
C ALA A 19 -1.39 -3.97 -4.21
N ILE A 20 -1.02 -5.25 -4.13
CA ILE A 20 0.03 -5.85 -4.97
C ILE A 20 -0.33 -5.75 -6.46
N HIS A 21 -1.56 -6.11 -6.85
CA HIS A 21 -1.98 -6.07 -8.24
C HIS A 21 -2.08 -4.64 -8.79
N VAL A 22 -2.58 -3.69 -8.01
CA VAL A 22 -2.62 -2.27 -8.36
C VAL A 22 -1.20 -1.73 -8.54
N ALA A 23 -0.29 -2.00 -7.60
CA ALA A 23 1.11 -1.60 -7.71
C ALA A 23 1.79 -2.21 -8.95
N THR A 24 1.52 -3.48 -9.24
CA THR A 24 2.02 -4.17 -10.45
C THR A 24 1.57 -3.47 -11.73
N TYR A 25 0.30 -3.09 -11.80
CA TYR A 25 -0.23 -2.36 -12.95
C TYR A 25 0.42 -0.97 -13.09
N LEU A 26 0.48 -0.22 -11.98
CA LEU A 26 1.05 1.14 -11.96
C LEU A 26 2.55 1.14 -12.32
N SER A 27 3.27 0.06 -12.05
CA SER A 27 4.69 -0.08 -12.40
C SER A 27 4.94 -0.05 -13.91
N ARG A 28 3.90 -0.26 -14.72
CA ARG A 28 3.97 -0.09 -16.19
C ARG A 28 3.88 1.37 -16.62
N LEU A 29 3.50 2.27 -15.71
CA LEU A 29 3.22 3.69 -15.98
C LEU A 29 4.22 4.62 -15.31
N GLY A 30 5.02 4.14 -14.35
CA GLY A 30 6.00 4.93 -13.62
C GLY A 30 6.57 4.19 -12.41
N ASP A 31 7.37 4.91 -11.62
CA ASP A 31 8.05 4.37 -10.44
C ASP A 31 7.09 4.21 -9.25
N VAL A 32 7.03 3.02 -8.67
CA VAL A 32 6.06 2.62 -7.64
C VAL A 32 6.75 2.19 -6.36
N VAL A 33 6.17 2.59 -5.23
CA VAL A 33 6.39 1.93 -3.94
C VAL A 33 5.06 1.46 -3.35
N LEU A 34 5.02 0.23 -2.86
CA LEU A 34 3.95 -0.30 -2.00
C LEU A 34 4.40 -0.21 -0.55
N VAL A 35 3.63 0.51 0.26
CA VAL A 35 3.83 0.64 1.71
C VAL A 35 2.92 -0.36 2.42
N ASP A 36 3.52 -1.33 3.10
CA ASP A 36 2.84 -2.36 3.89
C ASP A 36 2.65 -1.86 5.33
N GLY A 37 1.41 -1.47 5.64
CA GLY A 37 0.95 -1.12 6.98
C GLY A 37 0.12 -2.22 7.64
N ASP A 38 -0.14 -3.36 6.98
CA ASP A 38 -0.90 -4.45 7.61
C ASP A 38 0.02 -5.15 8.65
N PRO A 39 -0.43 -5.37 9.90
CA PRO A 39 0.38 -6.05 10.91
C PRO A 39 0.79 -7.48 10.52
N ASN A 40 0.06 -8.12 9.61
CA ASN A 40 0.40 -9.44 9.08
C ASN A 40 1.55 -9.40 8.06
N ARG A 41 1.95 -8.21 7.60
CA ARG A 41 3.06 -7.98 6.66
C ARG A 41 3.00 -8.86 5.41
N THR A 42 1.79 -9.02 4.86
CA THR A 42 1.54 -9.94 3.74
C THR A 42 2.29 -9.49 2.48
N ALA A 43 2.35 -8.19 2.21
CA ALA A 43 3.01 -7.68 1.01
C ALA A 43 4.54 -7.82 1.10
N ILE A 44 5.13 -7.58 2.27
CA ILE A 44 6.56 -7.84 2.50
C ILE A 44 6.88 -9.33 2.34
N ALA A 45 6.10 -10.20 3.01
CA ALA A 45 6.31 -11.64 2.89
C ALA A 45 6.16 -12.14 1.44
N TRP A 46 5.30 -11.48 0.64
CA TRP A 46 5.16 -11.76 -0.79
C TRP A 46 6.36 -11.27 -1.59
N SER A 47 6.87 -10.06 -1.34
CA SER A 47 8.06 -9.53 -2.02
C SER A 47 9.31 -10.36 -1.75
N ASP A 48 9.45 -10.95 -0.56
CA ASP A 48 10.61 -11.80 -0.25
C ASP A 48 10.62 -13.11 -1.05
N ARG A 49 9.43 -13.57 -1.49
CA ARG A 49 9.26 -14.82 -2.23
C ARG A 49 9.14 -14.64 -3.74
N SER A 50 9.13 -13.41 -4.24
CA SER A 50 8.83 -13.12 -5.65
C SER A 50 9.59 -11.90 -6.17
N GLN A 51 9.79 -11.84 -7.49
CA GLN A 51 10.35 -10.64 -8.12
C GLN A 51 9.20 -9.70 -8.52
N LEU A 52 8.85 -8.77 -7.63
CA LEU A 52 7.88 -7.72 -7.92
C LEU A 52 8.54 -6.57 -8.71
N PRO A 53 7.84 -5.92 -9.65
CA PRO A 53 8.39 -4.83 -10.46
C PRO A 53 8.42 -3.47 -9.72
N PHE A 54 8.25 -3.47 -8.40
CA PHE A 54 8.21 -2.28 -7.55
C PHE A 54 8.81 -2.59 -6.18
N LEU A 55 9.17 -1.53 -5.45
CA LEU A 55 9.65 -1.64 -4.09
C LEU A 55 8.48 -1.90 -3.14
N VAL A 56 8.63 -2.84 -2.21
CA VAL A 56 7.76 -2.98 -1.04
C VAL A 56 8.51 -2.48 0.19
N ALA A 57 7.86 -1.63 0.98
CA ALA A 57 8.44 -1.04 2.17
C ALA A 57 7.53 -1.18 3.38
N ASP A 58 8.13 -1.45 4.54
CA ASP A 58 7.46 -1.31 5.83
C ASP A 58 7.05 0.16 6.05
N GLU A 59 5.84 0.40 6.58
CA GLU A 59 5.33 1.74 6.90
C GLU A 59 6.32 2.62 7.68
N ARG A 60 7.13 2.03 8.58
CA ARG A 60 8.12 2.75 9.40
C ARG A 60 9.28 3.28 8.56
N LYS A 61 9.49 2.73 7.37
CA LYS A 61 10.53 3.12 6.41
C LYS A 61 9.96 3.94 5.25
N ALA A 62 8.64 4.09 5.15
CA ALA A 62 7.96 4.72 4.02
C ALA A 62 8.54 6.11 3.68
N MET A 63 8.74 6.97 4.70
CA MET A 63 9.25 8.34 4.51
C MET A 63 10.61 8.41 3.80
N LYS A 64 11.42 7.35 3.86
CA LYS A 64 12.74 7.30 3.20
C LYS A 64 12.66 6.92 1.72
N VAL A 65 11.56 6.31 1.29
CA VAL A 65 11.47 5.64 -0.02
C VAL A 65 10.36 6.19 -0.93
N VAL A 66 9.45 6.99 -0.37
CA VAL A 66 8.34 7.63 -1.10
C VAL A 66 8.78 8.84 -1.93
N GLN A 67 9.87 9.51 -1.55
CA GLN A 67 10.34 10.69 -2.27
C GLN A 67 10.78 10.34 -3.69
N GLY A 68 10.29 11.11 -4.67
CA GLY A 68 10.63 10.91 -6.08
C GLY A 68 9.84 9.82 -6.79
N ARG A 69 8.92 9.11 -6.11
CA ARG A 69 8.07 8.09 -6.73
C ARG A 69 6.90 8.72 -7.48
N ASP A 70 6.54 8.13 -8.62
CA ASP A 70 5.35 8.51 -9.37
C ASP A 70 4.07 8.07 -8.65
N PHE A 71 4.11 6.87 -8.05
CA PHE A 71 2.98 6.26 -7.36
C PHE A 71 3.37 5.69 -5.99
N ILE A 72 2.48 5.89 -5.03
CA ILE A 72 2.55 5.28 -3.70
C ILE A 72 1.27 4.50 -3.49
N VAL A 73 1.38 3.19 -3.28
CA VAL A 73 0.26 2.33 -2.88
C VAL A 73 0.38 2.04 -1.39
N ILE A 74 -0.70 2.16 -0.63
CA ILE A 74 -0.71 1.90 0.82
C ILE A 74 -1.65 0.73 1.10
N ASP A 75 -1.13 -0.34 1.69
CA ASP A 75 -1.92 -1.46 2.24
C ASP A 75 -2.15 -1.22 3.74
N THR A 76 -3.42 -1.15 4.16
CA THR A 76 -3.77 -0.80 5.54
C THR A 76 -4.20 -2.01 6.37
N PRO A 77 -4.11 -1.94 7.71
CA PRO A 77 -4.67 -2.96 8.59
C PRO A 77 -6.16 -3.25 8.31
N ALA A 78 -6.60 -4.45 8.68
CA ALA A 78 -8.04 -4.70 8.84
C ALA A 78 -8.59 -3.90 10.03
N ARG A 79 -9.88 -3.55 9.97
CA ARG A 79 -10.59 -2.73 10.98
C ARG A 79 -9.84 -1.43 11.31
N PRO A 80 -9.66 -0.52 10.34
CA PRO A 80 -9.23 0.84 10.67
C PRO A 80 -10.17 1.41 11.73
N ASP A 81 -9.67 2.24 12.65
CA ASP A 81 -10.59 2.94 13.53
C ASP A 81 -11.55 3.77 12.65
N SER A 82 -12.79 3.92 13.10
CA SER A 82 -13.81 4.63 12.32
C SER A 82 -13.43 6.09 12.05
N SER A 83 -12.54 6.66 12.89
CA SER A 83 -11.84 7.93 12.65
C SER A 83 -10.82 7.84 11.51
N ASP A 84 -10.01 6.80 11.44
CA ASP A 84 -8.94 6.64 10.44
C ASP A 84 -9.51 6.62 9.02
N LEU A 85 -10.63 5.93 8.82
CA LEU A 85 -11.33 5.89 7.52
C LEU A 85 -11.85 7.28 7.11
N LYS A 86 -12.34 8.07 8.06
CA LYS A 86 -12.80 9.45 7.81
C LYS A 86 -11.62 10.36 7.51
N GLU A 87 -10.52 10.23 8.24
CA GLU A 87 -9.30 11.01 8.02
C GLU A 87 -8.69 10.73 6.65
N LEU A 88 -8.57 9.44 6.27
CA LEU A 88 -8.11 9.02 4.94
C LEU A 88 -8.99 9.60 3.81
N ALA A 89 -10.31 9.63 4.01
CA ALA A 89 -11.23 10.20 3.03
C ALA A 89 -11.18 11.74 2.99
N ALA A 90 -11.01 12.40 4.13
CA ALA A 90 -10.98 13.86 4.25
C ALA A 90 -9.73 14.49 3.64
N LEU A 91 -8.60 13.76 3.61
CA LEU A 91 -7.35 14.21 3.01
C LEU A 91 -7.40 14.37 1.48
N HIS A 92 -8.49 13.97 0.82
CA HIS A 92 -8.58 13.89 -0.65
C HIS A 92 -9.74 14.74 -1.24
N ASN A 93 -10.33 15.64 -0.45
CA ASN A 93 -11.25 16.72 -0.89
C ASN A 93 -10.57 18.08 -0.74
#